data_AF-A0A935Z7T0-F1
#
_entry.id   AF-A0A935Z7T0-F1
#
_cell.length_a   1.000
_cell.length_b   1.000
_cell.length_c   1.000
_cell.angle_alpha   90.00
_cell.angle_beta   90.00
_cell.angle_gamma   90.00
#
_symmetry.space_group_name_H-M   'P 1'
#
loop_
_entity.id
_entity.type
_entity.pdbx_description
1 polymer ?
#
loop_
_entity_poly.entity_id
_entity_poly.type
_entity_poly.pdbx_seq_one_letter_code
_entity_poly.pdbx_strand_id
1 'polypeptide(L)'
;MNVVLEASVFTDAPEWCLPIMWFARVGKHRVLPAKTAQSSFSQWRNALSPHQQQAVDHAESWSTQEQASAPSKLKIVVSERPTNDQVSPTTAWMILQRPYRILFEDGFNDRAFLLRMAGSAERTYLRECFEKEWLEADHGGGISSMPRRVMQLSTTTTTAIPLLASCLFDSDSEATGHPSSDSTQLGLVCEEAKMHYYRLARRAIENYLPRSAFNRWISLGGNRTERQARREIVDGYFCLEENERYHAKVKSLVGPVGGLYGDDTAMNDQDVVREGGPAELRPFVQELIERAR
;
A
#
# COMPACT_ATOMS: atom_id res chain seq x y z
N MET A 1 -2.58 -11.00 2.43
CA MET A 1 -2.30 -11.92 3.51
C MET A 1 -2.55 -13.38 3.14
N ASN A 2 -1.62 -14.27 3.50
CA ASN A 2 -1.87 -15.71 3.55
C ASN A 2 -2.32 -16.14 4.96
N VAL A 3 -3.55 -16.61 5.09
CA VAL A 3 -4.15 -17.09 6.34
C VAL A 3 -4.11 -18.61 6.33
N VAL A 4 -3.40 -19.19 7.30
CA VAL A 4 -3.25 -20.63 7.45
C VAL A 4 -4.03 -21.12 8.66
N LEU A 5 -5.00 -22.00 8.44
CA LEU A 5 -5.85 -22.55 9.50
C LEU A 5 -5.29 -23.88 10.01
N GLU A 6 -4.95 -23.93 11.31
CA GLU A 6 -4.54 -25.17 11.98
C GLU A 6 -5.73 -26.11 12.19
N ALA A 7 -5.42 -27.38 12.46
CA ALA A 7 -6.44 -28.44 12.64
C ALA A 7 -7.47 -28.09 13.72
N SER A 8 -7.02 -27.43 14.80
CA SER A 8 -7.83 -27.01 15.94
C SER A 8 -8.95 -26.05 15.56
N VAL A 9 -8.80 -25.25 14.51
CA VAL A 9 -9.85 -24.32 14.06
C VAL A 9 -11.05 -25.11 13.51
N PHE A 10 -10.80 -26.21 12.80
CA PHE A 10 -11.86 -27.03 12.21
C PHE A 10 -12.56 -27.94 13.23
N THR A 11 -11.87 -28.32 14.31
CA THR A 11 -12.41 -29.25 15.32
C THR A 11 -12.99 -28.54 16.53
N ASP A 12 -12.29 -27.54 17.05
CA ASP A 12 -12.59 -26.92 18.34
C ASP A 12 -13.34 -25.58 18.18
N ALA A 13 -13.26 -24.94 17.00
CA ALA A 13 -13.88 -23.64 16.71
C ALA A 13 -14.48 -23.53 15.28
N PRO A 14 -15.26 -24.54 14.83
CA PRO A 14 -15.72 -24.65 13.43
C PRO A 14 -16.62 -23.51 12.96
N GLU A 15 -17.25 -22.78 13.88
CA GLU A 15 -18.09 -21.62 13.59
C GLU A 15 -17.32 -20.46 12.96
N TRP A 16 -16.00 -20.40 13.15
CA TRP A 16 -15.14 -19.35 12.57
C TRP A 16 -14.63 -19.67 11.17
N CYS A 17 -14.71 -20.93 10.73
CA CYS A 17 -14.18 -21.34 9.42
C CYS A 17 -14.89 -20.64 8.27
N LEU A 18 -16.24 -20.56 8.27
CA LEU A 18 -16.99 -19.88 7.21
C LEU A 18 -16.74 -18.36 7.18
N PRO A 19 -16.81 -17.63 8.31
CA PRO A 19 -16.43 -16.22 8.35
C PRO A 19 -15.02 -15.97 7.82
N ILE A 20 -14.02 -16.76 8.22
CA ILE A 20 -12.65 -16.54 7.74
C ILE A 20 -12.54 -16.86 6.24
N MET A 21 -13.13 -17.97 5.78
CA MET A 21 -13.13 -18.36 4.36
C MET A 21 -13.87 -17.36 3.45
N TRP A 22 -14.81 -16.57 3.99
CA TRP A 22 -15.47 -15.51 3.25
C TRP A 22 -14.47 -14.52 2.63
N PHE A 23 -13.38 -14.20 3.33
CA PHE A 23 -12.37 -13.28 2.80
C PHE A 23 -11.65 -13.80 1.56
N ALA A 24 -11.43 -15.11 1.47
CA ALA A 24 -10.92 -15.74 0.25
C ALA A 24 -11.98 -15.75 -0.86
N ARG A 25 -13.24 -16.03 -0.51
CA ARG A 25 -14.33 -16.02 -1.48
C ARG A 25 -14.50 -14.66 -2.17
N VAL A 26 -14.33 -13.56 -1.45
CA VAL A 26 -14.40 -12.19 -2.02
C VAL A 26 -13.08 -11.74 -2.64
N GLY A 27 -12.03 -12.56 -2.57
CA GLY A 27 -10.71 -12.28 -3.14
C GLY A 27 -9.84 -11.32 -2.31
N LYS A 28 -10.19 -11.08 -1.04
CA LYS A 28 -9.45 -10.16 -0.15
C LYS A 28 -8.19 -10.79 0.43
N HIS A 29 -8.32 -12.01 0.98
CA HIS A 29 -7.20 -12.71 1.65
C HIS A 29 -7.17 -14.17 1.25
N ARG A 30 -5.99 -14.75 1.07
CA ARG A 30 -5.86 -16.19 0.82
C ARG A 30 -6.10 -16.96 2.11
N VAL A 31 -6.91 -18.00 2.07
CA VAL A 31 -7.22 -18.82 3.25
C VAL A 31 -7.02 -20.28 2.88
N LEU A 32 -6.07 -20.93 3.54
CA LEU A 32 -5.70 -22.32 3.27
C LEU A 32 -5.61 -23.12 4.58
N PRO A 33 -6.06 -24.39 4.59
CA PRO A 33 -5.75 -25.29 5.70
C PRO A 33 -4.25 -25.56 5.77
N ALA A 34 -3.70 -25.68 6.98
CA ALA A 34 -2.34 -26.17 7.18
C ALA A 34 -2.18 -27.56 6.55
N LYS A 35 -0.96 -27.92 6.14
CA LYS A 35 -0.68 -29.26 5.57
C LYS A 35 -1.05 -30.40 6.53
N THR A 36 -0.91 -30.17 7.82
CA THR A 36 -1.28 -31.08 8.92
C THR A 36 -2.79 -31.11 9.19
N ALA A 37 -3.54 -30.13 8.69
CA ALA A 37 -4.98 -29.96 8.97
C ALA A 37 -5.90 -30.52 7.88
N GLN A 38 -5.35 -31.12 6.81
CA GLN A 38 -6.11 -31.56 5.63
C GLN A 38 -7.25 -32.53 5.96
N SER A 39 -7.02 -33.47 6.88
CA SER A 39 -8.04 -34.42 7.33
C SER A 39 -9.19 -33.73 8.07
N SER A 40 -8.87 -32.87 9.03
CA SER A 40 -9.88 -32.12 9.81
C SER A 40 -10.67 -31.15 8.92
N PHE A 41 -10.00 -30.49 7.99
CA PHE A 41 -10.63 -29.63 6.99
C PHE A 41 -11.62 -30.41 6.12
N SER A 42 -11.21 -31.58 5.60
CA SER A 42 -12.08 -32.42 4.76
C SER A 42 -13.32 -32.90 5.52
N GLN A 43 -13.16 -33.30 6.79
CA GLN A 43 -14.28 -33.71 7.64
C GLN A 43 -15.25 -32.56 7.89
N TRP A 44 -14.75 -31.39 8.30
CA TRP A 44 -15.56 -30.19 8.51
C TRP A 44 -16.30 -29.79 7.23
N ARG A 45 -15.61 -29.72 6.09
CA ARG A 45 -16.18 -29.38 4.79
C ARG A 45 -17.31 -30.32 4.40
N ASN A 46 -17.11 -31.64 4.54
CA ASN A 46 -18.12 -32.63 4.16
C ASN A 46 -19.37 -32.60 5.05
N ALA A 47 -19.29 -32.01 6.25
CA ALA A 47 -20.44 -31.79 7.13
C ALA A 47 -21.28 -30.55 6.75
N LEU A 48 -20.79 -29.69 5.85
CA LEU A 48 -21.50 -28.50 5.39
C LEU A 48 -22.63 -28.84 4.40
N SER A 49 -23.57 -27.91 4.22
CA SER A 49 -24.56 -28.03 3.13
C SER A 49 -23.90 -27.94 1.75
N PRO A 50 -24.51 -28.49 0.68
CA PRO A 50 -23.92 -28.47 -0.67
C PRO A 50 -23.53 -27.06 -1.16
N HIS A 51 -24.36 -26.06 -0.88
CA HIS A 51 -24.08 -24.67 -1.25
C HIS A 51 -22.86 -24.10 -0.49
N GLN A 52 -22.72 -24.42 0.80
CA GLN A 52 -21.56 -24.00 1.59
C GLN A 52 -20.29 -24.73 1.15
N GLN A 53 -20.36 -26.02 0.83
CA GLN A 53 -19.25 -26.79 0.28
C GLN A 53 -18.71 -26.13 -0.99
N GLN A 54 -19.60 -25.80 -1.95
CA GLN A 54 -19.21 -25.13 -3.19
C GLN A 54 -18.52 -23.76 -2.93
N ALA A 55 -19.00 -23.00 -1.95
CA ALA A 55 -18.39 -21.72 -1.60
C ALA A 55 -16.98 -21.89 -0.99
N VAL A 56 -16.79 -22.91 -0.15
CA VAL A 56 -15.48 -23.26 0.42
C VAL A 56 -14.52 -23.76 -0.66
N ASP A 57 -15.00 -24.60 -1.58
CA ASP A 57 -14.21 -25.11 -2.71
C ASP A 57 -13.68 -23.99 -3.60
N HIS A 58 -14.55 -23.03 -3.91
CA HIS A 58 -14.16 -21.87 -4.69
C HIS A 58 -13.09 -21.04 -3.95
N ALA A 59 -13.29 -20.80 -2.64
CA ALA A 59 -12.35 -20.04 -1.81
C ALA A 59 -10.98 -20.73 -1.71
N GLU A 60 -10.94 -22.05 -1.51
CA GLU A 60 -9.71 -22.84 -1.43
C GLU A 60 -8.99 -22.91 -2.78
N SER A 61 -9.73 -23.16 -3.87
CA SER A 61 -9.18 -23.22 -5.22
C SER A 61 -8.55 -21.89 -5.62
N TRP A 62 -9.25 -20.77 -5.41
CA TRP A 62 -8.73 -19.43 -5.63
C TRP A 62 -7.49 -19.17 -4.77
N SER A 63 -7.54 -19.47 -3.47
CA SER A 63 -6.41 -19.26 -2.55
C SER A 63 -5.17 -20.06 -2.98
N THR A 64 -5.36 -21.29 -3.44
CA THR A 64 -4.28 -22.16 -3.92
C THR A 64 -3.66 -21.62 -5.21
N GLN A 65 -4.49 -21.21 -6.17
CA GLN A 65 -4.03 -20.64 -7.43
C GLN A 65 -3.26 -19.33 -7.20
N GLU A 66 -3.80 -18.43 -6.39
CA GLU A 66 -3.16 -17.15 -6.06
C GLU A 66 -1.87 -17.33 -5.27
N GLN A 67 -1.81 -18.30 -4.36
CA GLN A 67 -0.59 -18.59 -3.62
C GLN A 67 0.51 -19.18 -4.52
N ALA A 68 0.14 -19.94 -5.55
CA ALA A 68 1.08 -20.47 -6.53
C ALA A 68 1.58 -19.41 -7.52
N SER A 69 0.72 -18.47 -7.93
CA SER A 69 1.07 -17.41 -8.89
C SER A 69 1.91 -16.31 -8.27
N ALA A 70 1.62 -15.91 -7.02
CA ALA A 70 2.29 -14.80 -6.36
C ALA A 70 2.36 -15.04 -4.83
N PRO A 71 3.31 -15.84 -4.32
CA PRO A 71 3.37 -16.18 -2.90
C PRO A 71 3.39 -14.96 -1.97
N SER A 72 2.53 -14.93 -0.95
CA SER A 72 2.54 -13.81 0.03
C SER A 72 3.61 -14.06 1.08
N LYS A 73 4.40 -13.03 1.38
CA LYS A 73 5.36 -13.02 2.50
C LYS A 73 4.65 -12.85 3.85
N LEU A 74 3.45 -12.30 3.84
CA LEU A 74 2.67 -12.04 5.04
C LEU A 74 1.82 -13.27 5.38
N LYS A 75 2.14 -13.93 6.50
CA LYS A 75 1.45 -15.13 6.94
C LYS A 75 0.83 -14.90 8.32
N ILE A 76 -0.43 -15.26 8.47
CA ILE A 76 -1.09 -15.43 9.77
C ILE A 76 -1.41 -16.90 9.95
N VAL A 77 -1.01 -17.48 11.08
CA VAL A 77 -1.41 -18.83 11.48
C VAL A 77 -2.51 -18.71 12.52
N VAL A 78 -3.65 -19.34 12.25
CA VAL A 78 -4.84 -19.32 13.08
C VAL A 78 -4.96 -20.66 13.79
N SER A 79 -5.08 -20.63 15.10
CA SER A 79 -5.26 -21.81 15.96
C SER A 79 -6.17 -21.46 17.11
N GLU A 80 -7.04 -22.39 17.51
CA GLU A 80 -7.87 -22.20 18.71
C GLU A 80 -7.04 -22.14 20.00
N ARG A 81 -5.84 -22.71 19.98
CA ARG A 81 -4.87 -22.66 21.08
C ARG A 81 -3.60 -22.01 20.57
N PRO A 82 -3.57 -20.68 20.43
CA PRO A 82 -2.46 -20.00 19.78
C PRO A 82 -1.19 -20.05 20.63
N THR A 83 -0.05 -20.26 19.97
CA THR A 83 1.28 -19.98 20.52
C THR A 83 1.69 -18.53 20.23
N ASN A 84 2.91 -18.14 20.59
CA ASN A 84 3.40 -16.76 20.43
C ASN A 84 3.31 -16.22 18.98
N ASP A 85 3.41 -17.08 17.97
CA ASP A 85 3.40 -16.71 16.55
C ASP A 85 2.05 -17.02 15.86
N GLN A 86 1.02 -17.34 16.64
CA GLN A 86 -0.31 -17.67 16.17
C GLN A 86 -1.34 -16.71 16.76
N VAL A 87 -2.51 -16.66 16.14
CA VAL A 87 -3.64 -15.90 16.63
C VAL A 87 -4.86 -16.81 16.80
N SER A 88 -5.75 -16.44 17.73
CA SER A 88 -7.05 -17.09 17.85
C SER A 88 -7.94 -16.77 16.64
N PRO A 89 -8.97 -17.58 16.35
CA PRO A 89 -9.93 -17.29 15.27
C PRO A 89 -10.60 -15.92 15.41
N THR A 90 -10.93 -15.51 16.65
CA THR A 90 -11.50 -14.18 16.93
C THR A 90 -10.54 -13.06 16.56
N THR A 91 -9.27 -13.16 16.96
CA THR A 91 -8.25 -12.16 16.62
C THR A 91 -8.00 -12.13 15.11
N ALA A 92 -7.94 -13.29 14.45
CA ALA A 92 -7.83 -13.38 13.00
C ALA A 92 -9.00 -12.66 12.31
N TRP A 93 -10.23 -12.91 12.71
CA TRP A 93 -11.41 -12.24 12.19
C TRP A 93 -11.32 -10.71 12.32
N MET A 94 -10.95 -10.21 13.51
CA MET A 94 -10.78 -8.77 13.75
C MET A 94 -9.70 -8.14 12.87
N ILE A 95 -8.60 -8.85 12.61
CA ILE A 95 -7.52 -8.40 11.72
C ILE A 95 -8.00 -8.37 10.26
N LEU A 96 -8.59 -9.46 9.79
CA LEU A 96 -8.97 -9.64 8.38
C LEU A 96 -10.09 -8.70 7.93
N GLN A 97 -10.96 -8.27 8.84
CA GLN A 97 -11.98 -7.26 8.58
C GLN A 97 -11.40 -5.90 8.24
N ARG A 98 -10.27 -5.51 8.83
CA ARG A 98 -9.70 -4.17 8.67
C ARG A 98 -9.12 -3.99 7.26
N PRO A 99 -9.16 -2.77 6.70
CA PRO A 99 -8.34 -2.43 5.56
C PRO A 99 -6.86 -2.47 5.94
N TYR A 100 -6.01 -2.76 4.97
CA TYR A 100 -4.58 -2.53 5.09
C TYR A 100 -4.31 -1.05 4.87
N ARG A 101 -3.70 -0.38 5.85
CA ARG A 101 -3.50 1.07 5.84
C ARG A 101 -2.19 1.44 5.15
N ILE A 102 -2.22 2.55 4.45
CA ILE A 102 -1.02 3.21 3.95
C ILE A 102 -1.02 4.60 4.58
N LEU A 103 -0.08 4.82 5.49
CA LEU A 103 0.14 6.11 6.12
C LEU A 103 0.92 6.99 5.16
N PHE A 104 0.33 8.13 4.82
CA PHE A 104 0.86 9.15 3.94
C PHE A 104 1.05 10.48 4.69
N GLU A 105 1.80 11.42 4.15
CA GLU A 105 1.84 12.79 4.69
C GLU A 105 0.51 13.50 4.44
N ASP A 106 0.05 13.43 3.19
CA ASP A 106 -1.23 13.86 2.66
C ASP A 106 -1.93 12.71 1.92
N GLY A 107 -2.82 12.01 2.62
CA GLY A 107 -3.54 10.85 2.08
C GLY A 107 -4.31 11.07 0.77
N PHE A 108 -4.64 12.31 0.39
CA PHE A 108 -5.27 12.56 -0.91
C PHE A 108 -4.23 12.62 -2.04
N ASN A 109 -3.22 13.49 -1.90
CA ASN A 109 -2.23 13.73 -2.93
C ASN A 109 -1.25 12.55 -3.08
N ASP A 110 -0.80 11.97 -1.97
CA ASP A 110 0.13 10.85 -1.97
C ASP A 110 -0.50 9.56 -2.51
N ARG A 111 -1.80 9.36 -2.26
CA ARG A 111 -2.56 8.26 -2.89
C ARG A 111 -2.60 8.45 -4.41
N ALA A 112 -2.89 9.65 -4.89
CA ALA A 112 -2.91 9.94 -6.32
C ALA A 112 -1.53 9.73 -6.96
N PHE A 113 -0.46 10.16 -6.26
CA PHE A 113 0.92 9.88 -6.64
C PHE A 113 1.21 8.38 -6.72
N LEU A 114 0.92 7.61 -5.67
CA LEU A 114 1.11 6.15 -5.63
C LEU A 114 0.44 5.46 -6.81
N LEU A 115 -0.83 5.78 -7.06
CA LEU A 115 -1.58 5.20 -8.18
C LEU A 115 -0.97 5.57 -9.53
N ARG A 116 -0.45 6.80 -9.67
CA ARG A 116 0.19 7.25 -10.91
C ARG A 116 1.55 6.60 -11.16
N MET A 117 2.29 6.29 -10.10
CA MET A 117 3.58 5.60 -10.20
C MET A 117 3.44 4.08 -10.40
N ALA A 118 2.30 3.49 -10.04
CA ALA A 118 2.05 2.08 -10.28
C ALA A 118 1.90 1.75 -11.78
N GLY A 119 2.40 0.59 -12.21
CA GLY A 119 2.18 0.08 -13.56
C GLY A 119 0.68 -0.08 -13.86
N SER A 120 0.28 -0.16 -15.13
CA SER A 120 -1.15 -0.19 -15.51
C SER A 120 -1.96 -1.28 -14.77
N ALA A 121 -1.48 -2.53 -14.76
CA ALA A 121 -2.16 -3.63 -14.06
C ALA A 121 -2.19 -3.44 -12.53
N GLU A 122 -1.08 -2.97 -11.95
CA GLU A 122 -0.94 -2.70 -10.52
C GLU A 122 -1.85 -1.55 -10.08
N ARG A 123 -1.92 -0.47 -10.87
CA ARG A 123 -2.79 0.69 -10.65
C ARG A 123 -4.26 0.30 -10.69
N THR A 124 -4.69 -0.50 -11.66
CA THR A 124 -6.07 -1.03 -11.70
C THR A 124 -6.38 -1.82 -10.44
N TYR A 125 -5.48 -2.74 -10.07
CA TYR A 125 -5.64 -3.54 -8.85
C TYR A 125 -5.73 -2.67 -7.58
N LEU A 126 -4.82 -1.70 -7.41
CA LEU A 126 -4.83 -0.81 -6.25
C LEU A 126 -6.08 0.07 -6.20
N ARG A 127 -6.58 0.57 -7.33
CA ARG A 127 -7.84 1.32 -7.40
C ARG A 127 -9.01 0.47 -6.91
N GLU A 128 -9.13 -0.76 -7.41
CA GLU A 128 -10.16 -1.69 -6.93
C GLU A 128 -10.03 -1.96 -5.42
N CYS A 129 -8.81 -2.12 -4.90
CA CYS A 129 -8.60 -2.32 -3.46
C CYS A 129 -9.04 -1.11 -2.63
N PHE A 130 -8.81 0.11 -3.09
CA PHE A 130 -9.31 1.31 -2.41
C PHE A 130 -10.84 1.40 -2.50
N GLU A 131 -11.43 1.10 -3.67
CA GLU A 131 -12.89 1.12 -3.87
C GLU A 131 -13.61 0.08 -3.03
N LYS A 132 -13.01 -1.10 -2.83
CA LYS A 132 -13.53 -2.19 -2.00
C LYS A 132 -13.20 -2.03 -0.50
N GLU A 133 -12.55 -0.92 -0.11
CA GLU A 133 -12.07 -0.68 1.26
C GLU A 133 -11.16 -1.80 1.80
N TRP A 134 -10.36 -2.40 0.91
CA TRP A 134 -9.30 -3.33 1.30
C TRP A 134 -8.00 -2.58 1.60
N LEU A 135 -7.81 -1.44 0.95
CA LEU A 135 -6.78 -0.46 1.25
C LEU A 135 -7.40 0.83 1.79
N GLU A 136 -6.74 1.46 2.75
CA GLU A 136 -7.11 2.75 3.33
C GLU A 136 -5.91 3.71 3.24
N ALA A 137 -6.13 4.92 2.71
CA ALA A 137 -5.13 5.99 2.72
C ALA A 137 -5.29 6.80 4.02
N ASP A 138 -4.37 6.61 4.96
CA ASP A 138 -4.38 7.29 6.25
C ASP A 138 -3.54 8.58 6.18
N HIS A 139 -4.10 9.69 6.66
CA HIS A 139 -3.45 11.00 6.63
C HIS A 139 -2.62 11.22 7.89
N GLY A 140 -1.31 11.36 7.72
CA GLY A 140 -0.33 11.48 8.79
C GLY A 140 -0.07 12.90 9.30
N GLY A 141 -0.44 13.93 8.54
CA GLY A 141 -0.29 15.34 8.94
C GLY A 141 1.09 15.95 8.62
N GLY A 142 1.83 15.35 7.69
CA GLY A 142 3.21 15.70 7.37
C GLY A 142 4.26 14.95 8.20
N ILE A 143 5.51 15.02 7.75
CA ILE A 143 6.62 14.22 8.28
C ILE A 143 6.86 14.35 9.79
N SER A 144 6.59 15.53 10.38
CA SER A 144 6.83 15.77 11.82
C SER A 144 5.79 15.15 12.74
N SER A 145 4.56 14.89 12.26
CA SER A 145 3.49 14.27 13.05
C SER A 145 3.36 12.75 12.83
N MET A 146 3.86 12.25 11.70
CA MET A 146 3.83 10.82 11.37
C MET A 146 4.46 9.91 12.43
N PRO A 147 5.58 10.24 13.11
CA PRO A 147 6.14 9.39 14.16
C PRO A 147 5.13 9.09 15.28
N ARG A 148 4.38 10.10 15.72
CA ARG A 148 3.32 9.92 16.72
C ARG A 148 2.22 9.01 16.18
N ARG A 149 1.85 9.14 14.90
CA ARG A 149 0.82 8.32 14.27
C ARG A 149 1.25 6.85 14.15
N VAL A 150 2.50 6.59 13.76
CA VAL A 150 3.10 5.24 13.75
C VAL A 150 3.05 4.62 15.15
N MET A 151 3.43 5.38 16.18
CA MET A 151 3.39 4.89 17.57
C MET A 151 1.96 4.64 18.08
N GLN A 152 0.99 5.47 17.70
CA GLN A 152 -0.41 5.23 18.06
C GLN A 152 -0.94 3.93 17.44
N LEU A 153 -0.64 3.71 16.15
CA LEU A 153 -0.95 2.45 15.49
C LEU A 153 -0.25 1.30 16.23
N SER A 154 1.01 1.49 16.63
CA SER A 154 1.85 0.50 17.31
C SER A 154 1.31 0.06 18.68
N THR A 155 0.74 0.98 19.46
CA THR A 155 0.20 0.68 20.80
C THR A 155 -1.19 0.08 20.78
N THR A 156 -1.98 0.34 19.72
CA THR A 156 -3.40 -0.08 19.67
C THR A 156 -3.57 -1.55 19.27
N THR A 157 -2.51 -2.19 18.78
CA THR A 157 -2.59 -3.51 18.12
C THR A 157 -1.40 -4.37 18.54
N THR A 158 -1.38 -4.87 19.77
CA THR A 158 -0.18 -5.40 20.45
C THR A 158 0.63 -6.49 19.69
N THR A 159 0.10 -7.09 18.61
CA THR A 159 0.82 -8.02 17.72
C THR A 159 0.59 -7.82 16.21
N ALA A 160 -0.26 -6.88 15.76
CA ALA A 160 -0.78 -6.89 14.37
C ALA A 160 -0.37 -5.71 13.47
N ILE A 161 0.31 -4.68 13.98
CA ILE A 161 0.70 -3.51 13.15
C ILE A 161 1.53 -3.85 11.94
N PRO A 162 2.57 -4.72 12.05
CA PRO A 162 3.37 -5.11 10.89
C PRO A 162 2.52 -5.72 9.77
N LEU A 163 1.33 -6.24 10.15
CA LEU A 163 0.40 -6.93 9.27
C LEU A 163 -0.66 -6.01 8.65
N LEU A 164 -0.84 -4.79 9.18
CA LEU A 164 -2.00 -3.96 8.86
C LEU A 164 -1.67 -2.55 8.36
N ALA A 165 -0.39 -2.14 8.36
CA ALA A 165 -0.02 -0.82 7.88
C ALA A 165 1.35 -0.79 7.19
N SER A 166 1.45 0.09 6.18
CA SER A 166 2.70 0.57 5.59
C SER A 166 2.78 2.09 5.68
N CYS A 167 3.97 2.65 5.53
CA CYS A 167 4.21 4.09 5.52
C CYS A 167 4.91 4.51 4.20
N LEU A 168 4.44 5.58 3.56
CA LEU A 168 5.10 6.22 2.41
C LEU A 168 5.29 7.70 2.72
N PHE A 169 6.52 8.20 2.59
CA PHE A 169 6.85 9.59 2.93
C PHE A 169 8.03 10.14 2.12
N ASP A 170 8.13 11.45 2.09
CA ASP A 170 9.16 12.18 1.38
C ASP A 170 10.54 11.99 2.04
N SER A 171 11.61 12.02 1.26
CA SER A 171 12.96 12.01 1.86
C SER A 171 13.38 13.37 2.40
N ASP A 172 12.76 14.44 1.90
CA ASP A 172 13.14 15.83 2.11
C ASP A 172 14.63 16.11 1.86
N SER A 173 15.28 15.25 1.08
CA SER A 173 16.71 15.30 0.82
C SER A 173 17.08 16.53 -0.01
N GLU A 174 18.22 17.13 0.33
CA GLU A 174 18.85 18.19 -0.47
C GLU A 174 19.86 17.63 -1.49
N ALA A 175 20.23 16.35 -1.35
CA ALA A 175 21.10 15.63 -2.27
C ALA A 175 20.87 14.11 -2.19
N THR A 176 21.25 13.39 -3.25
CA THR A 176 21.16 11.92 -3.33
C THR A 176 21.82 11.26 -2.11
N GLY A 177 21.11 10.33 -1.48
CA GLY A 177 21.63 9.55 -0.34
C GLY A 177 21.67 10.31 0.99
N HIS A 178 21.21 11.57 1.03
CA HIS A 178 21.21 12.41 2.23
C HIS A 178 19.77 12.81 2.62
N PRO A 179 18.97 11.87 3.16
CA PRO A 179 17.62 12.19 3.65
C PRO A 179 17.69 13.20 4.80
N SER A 180 16.60 13.94 5.01
CA SER A 180 16.49 14.88 6.13
C SER A 180 16.56 14.16 7.49
N SER A 181 16.85 14.90 8.55
CA SER A 181 16.80 14.39 9.92
C SER A 181 15.44 13.82 10.27
N ASP A 182 14.37 14.50 9.85
CA ASP A 182 12.99 14.14 10.18
C ASP A 182 12.57 12.87 9.44
N SER A 183 12.94 12.76 8.16
CA SER A 183 12.72 11.57 7.35
C SER A 183 13.52 10.37 7.85
N THR A 184 14.74 10.60 8.34
CA THR A 184 15.55 9.56 8.99
C THR A 184 14.92 9.09 10.29
N GLN A 185 14.46 10.02 11.14
CA GLN A 185 13.81 9.71 12.40
C GLN A 185 12.51 8.92 12.19
N LEU A 186 11.69 9.30 11.19
CA LEU A 186 10.48 8.56 10.84
C LEU A 186 10.79 7.13 10.38
N GLY A 187 11.86 6.93 9.60
CA GLY A 187 12.34 5.59 9.24
C GLY A 187 12.66 4.74 10.47
N LEU A 188 13.43 5.27 11.43
CA LEU A 188 13.76 4.58 12.68
C LEU A 188 12.52 4.21 13.50
N VAL A 189 11.53 5.10 13.57
CA VAL A 189 10.27 4.82 14.28
C VAL A 189 9.45 3.74 13.58
N CYS A 190 9.45 3.71 12.24
CA CYS A 190 8.83 2.62 11.49
C CYS A 190 9.52 1.29 11.77
N GLU A 191 10.86 1.26 11.82
CA GLU A 191 11.66 0.06 12.13
C GLU A 191 11.38 -0.47 13.54
N GLU A 192 11.37 0.40 14.54
CA GLU A 192 11.04 0.06 15.93
C GLU A 192 9.61 -0.52 16.04
N ALA A 193 8.66 0.07 15.32
CA ALA A 193 7.28 -0.41 15.23
C ALA A 193 7.12 -1.66 14.34
N LYS A 194 8.19 -2.13 13.69
CA LYS A 194 8.19 -3.19 12.67
C LYS A 194 7.16 -2.92 11.54
N MET A 195 6.91 -1.64 11.25
CA MET A 195 6.03 -1.20 10.17
C MET A 195 6.83 -1.18 8.87
N HIS A 196 6.28 -1.78 7.82
CA HIS A 196 6.87 -1.64 6.49
C HIS A 196 6.80 -0.18 6.04
N TYR A 197 7.87 0.34 5.43
CA TYR A 197 7.88 1.71 4.97
C TYR A 197 8.70 1.88 3.70
N TYR A 198 8.41 2.95 2.99
CA TYR A 198 9.22 3.42 1.87
C TYR A 198 9.41 4.92 1.98
N ARG A 199 10.68 5.31 1.87
CA ARG A 199 11.09 6.70 1.75
C ARG A 199 11.44 6.96 0.30
N LEU A 200 10.88 8.03 -0.29
CA LEU A 200 11.16 8.38 -1.67
C LEU A 200 12.67 8.56 -1.92
N ALA A 201 13.14 8.20 -3.11
CA ALA A 201 14.54 8.42 -3.48
C ALA A 201 14.81 9.91 -3.78
N ARG A 202 13.82 10.58 -4.38
CA ARG A 202 13.84 12.03 -4.63
C ARG A 202 13.36 12.78 -3.40
N ARG A 203 13.53 14.11 -3.42
CA ARG A 203 13.15 14.97 -2.29
C ARG A 203 11.71 14.76 -1.86
N ALA A 204 10.76 14.94 -2.79
CA ALA A 204 9.33 14.86 -2.52
C ALA A 204 8.56 14.30 -3.73
N ILE A 205 7.26 14.01 -3.56
CA ILE A 205 6.41 13.54 -4.67
C ILE A 205 6.51 14.47 -5.87
N GLU A 206 6.56 15.79 -5.69
CA GLU A 206 6.61 16.77 -6.79
C GLU A 206 7.82 16.61 -7.72
N ASN A 207 8.92 16.04 -7.23
CA ASN A 207 10.12 15.77 -8.02
C ASN A 207 9.95 14.58 -8.97
N TYR A 208 8.82 13.88 -8.92
CA TYR A 208 8.41 12.83 -9.86
C TYR A 208 7.51 13.34 -10.99
N LEU A 209 7.13 14.63 -10.99
CA LEU A 209 6.28 15.18 -12.03
C LEU A 209 7.05 15.32 -13.35
N PRO A 210 6.53 14.77 -14.47
CA PRO A 210 7.12 14.98 -15.78
C PRO A 210 6.80 16.38 -16.30
N ARG A 211 7.56 16.83 -17.31
CA ARG A 211 7.35 18.13 -17.96
C ARG A 211 5.91 18.34 -18.46
N SER A 212 5.22 17.29 -18.90
CA SER A 212 3.82 17.38 -19.35
C SER A 212 2.87 17.84 -18.23
N ALA A 213 3.09 17.42 -16.98
CA ALA A 213 2.33 17.91 -15.83
C ALA A 213 2.55 19.41 -15.61
N PHE A 214 3.81 19.85 -15.69
CA PHE A 214 4.14 21.28 -15.61
C PHE A 214 3.58 22.09 -16.77
N ASN A 215 3.52 21.54 -17.98
CA ASN A 215 2.89 22.18 -19.13
C ASN A 215 1.38 22.39 -18.92
N ARG A 216 0.70 21.45 -18.24
CA ARG A 216 -0.68 21.66 -17.81
C ARG A 216 -0.79 22.73 -16.73
N TRP A 217 0.09 22.73 -15.74
CA TRP A 217 0.13 23.82 -14.76
C TRP A 217 0.34 25.18 -15.43
N ILE A 218 1.19 25.27 -16.46
CA ILE A 218 1.31 26.46 -17.30
C ILE A 218 -0.04 26.79 -17.95
N SER A 219 -0.72 25.84 -18.60
CA SER A 219 -1.97 26.14 -19.33
C SER A 219 -3.11 26.62 -18.44
N LEU A 220 -3.11 26.26 -17.15
CA LEU A 220 -4.07 26.73 -16.14
C LEU A 220 -3.84 28.18 -15.68
N GLY A 221 -2.79 28.87 -16.15
CA GLY A 221 -2.58 30.28 -15.86
C GLY A 221 -3.69 31.16 -16.46
N GLY A 222 -4.19 32.12 -15.70
CA GLY A 222 -5.38 32.90 -16.03
C GLY A 222 -5.19 33.87 -17.21
N ASN A 223 -3.96 34.28 -17.50
CA ASN A 223 -3.66 35.20 -18.62
C ASN A 223 -2.32 34.87 -19.31
N ARG A 224 -2.01 35.56 -20.42
CA ARG A 224 -0.79 35.28 -21.21
C ARG A 224 0.50 35.55 -20.43
N THR A 225 0.55 36.63 -19.64
CA THR A 225 1.72 37.04 -18.86
C THR A 225 2.05 36.00 -17.78
N GLU A 226 1.03 35.56 -17.05
CA GLU A 226 1.19 34.51 -16.04
C GLU A 226 1.67 33.19 -16.67
N ARG A 227 1.08 32.79 -17.79
CA ARG A 227 1.52 31.59 -18.52
C ARG A 227 2.97 31.68 -18.99
N GLN A 228 3.42 32.86 -19.39
CA GLN A 228 4.82 33.08 -19.78
C GLN A 228 5.76 33.00 -18.57
N ALA A 229 5.41 33.63 -17.45
CA ALA A 229 6.20 33.53 -16.22
C ALA A 229 6.30 32.07 -15.71
N ARG A 230 5.18 31.32 -15.73
CA ARG A 230 5.17 29.89 -15.39
C ARG A 230 6.06 29.07 -16.33
N ARG A 231 6.05 29.40 -17.64
CA ARG A 231 6.91 28.74 -18.62
C ARG A 231 8.39 28.95 -18.33
N GLU A 232 8.80 30.17 -18.00
CA GLU A 232 10.20 30.48 -17.67
C GLU A 232 10.67 29.70 -16.43
N ILE A 233 9.82 29.58 -15.41
CA ILE A 233 10.11 28.77 -14.21
C ILE A 233 10.31 27.28 -14.58
N VAL A 234 9.39 26.72 -15.36
CA VAL A 234 9.44 25.31 -15.78
C VAL A 234 10.64 25.05 -16.68
N ASP A 235 10.92 25.93 -17.63
CA ASP A 235 12.06 25.82 -18.51
C ASP A 235 13.37 25.85 -17.71
N GLY A 236 13.51 26.78 -16.75
CA GLY A 236 14.65 26.82 -15.84
C GLY A 236 14.80 25.54 -15.00
N TYR A 237 13.70 25.00 -14.44
CA TYR A 237 13.73 23.76 -13.67
C TYR A 237 14.17 22.55 -14.51
N PHE A 238 13.72 22.44 -15.76
CA PHE A 238 14.11 21.36 -16.66
C PHE A 238 15.47 21.57 -17.34
N CYS A 239 16.12 22.71 -17.14
CA CYS A 239 17.52 22.95 -17.50
C CYS A 239 18.52 22.52 -16.40
N LEU A 240 18.04 22.20 -15.20
CA LEU A 240 18.88 21.65 -14.13
C LEU A 240 19.40 20.26 -14.50
N GLU A 241 20.58 19.91 -13.98
CA GLU A 241 21.07 18.54 -14.04
C GLU A 241 20.09 17.60 -13.31
N GLU A 242 20.03 16.34 -13.73
CA GLU A 242 19.02 15.39 -13.25
C GLU A 242 19.00 15.28 -11.71
N ASN A 243 20.18 15.16 -11.09
CA ASN A 243 20.31 15.08 -9.64
C ASN A 243 19.86 16.38 -8.95
N GLU A 244 20.19 17.54 -9.49
CA GLU A 244 19.74 18.83 -8.92
C GLU A 244 18.22 18.96 -8.98
N ARG A 245 17.63 18.52 -10.10
CA ARG A 245 16.20 18.51 -10.34
C ARG A 245 15.45 17.59 -9.36
N TYR A 246 15.99 16.40 -9.07
CA TYR A 246 15.42 15.44 -8.12
C TYR A 246 15.40 15.92 -6.67
N HIS A 247 16.23 16.91 -6.35
CA HIS A 247 16.34 17.46 -4.99
C HIS A 247 15.95 18.94 -4.88
N ALA A 248 15.49 19.56 -5.96
CA ALA A 248 15.01 20.93 -5.96
C ALA A 248 13.72 21.09 -5.14
N LYS A 249 13.53 22.28 -4.55
CA LYS A 249 12.33 22.66 -3.78
C LYS A 249 11.16 23.04 -4.70
N VAL A 250 10.64 22.07 -5.45
CA VAL A 250 9.61 22.28 -6.50
C VAL A 250 8.39 23.03 -5.97
N LYS A 251 7.89 22.68 -4.79
CA LYS A 251 6.75 23.37 -4.16
C LYS A 251 6.96 24.87 -3.95
N SER A 252 8.22 25.30 -3.77
CA SER A 252 8.57 26.72 -3.68
C SER A 252 8.56 27.43 -5.04
N LEU A 253 8.77 26.67 -6.13
CA LEU A 253 8.80 27.19 -7.50
C LEU A 253 7.40 27.31 -8.10
N VAL A 254 6.54 26.30 -7.89
CA VAL A 254 5.25 26.19 -8.60
C VAL A 254 4.04 26.20 -7.67
N GLY A 255 4.25 26.31 -6.36
CA GLY A 255 3.19 26.26 -5.36
C GLY A 255 2.64 24.83 -5.15
N PRO A 256 1.44 24.70 -4.56
CA PRO A 256 0.81 23.39 -4.37
C PRO A 256 0.41 22.79 -5.73
N VAL A 257 0.95 21.61 -6.02
CA VAL A 257 0.69 20.88 -7.28
C VAL A 257 -0.12 19.60 -7.09
N GLY A 258 -0.72 19.40 -5.92
CA GLY A 258 -1.48 18.18 -5.59
C GLY A 258 -2.56 17.80 -6.63
N GLY A 259 -3.19 18.80 -7.26
CA GLY A 259 -4.17 18.58 -8.33
C GLY A 259 -3.61 18.00 -9.65
N LEU A 260 -2.28 17.94 -9.83
CA LEU A 260 -1.67 17.44 -11.07
C LEU A 260 -1.66 15.90 -11.15
N TYR A 261 -1.70 15.19 -10.03
CA TYR A 261 -1.76 13.72 -10.01
C TYR A 261 -3.17 13.17 -10.19
N GLY A 262 -4.18 13.89 -9.70
CA GLY A 262 -5.58 13.44 -9.67
C GLY A 262 -6.29 13.50 -11.02
N ASP A 263 -5.70 14.12 -12.03
CA ASP A 263 -6.29 14.23 -13.35
C ASP A 263 -5.61 13.26 -14.33
N ASP A 264 -6.34 12.23 -14.77
CA ASP A 264 -5.80 11.19 -15.66
C ASP A 264 -5.30 11.75 -17.00
N THR A 265 -5.76 12.94 -17.41
CA THR A 265 -5.33 13.62 -18.64
C THR A 265 -4.08 14.50 -18.47
N ALA A 266 -3.59 14.72 -17.25
CA ALA A 266 -2.47 15.60 -16.96
C ALA A 266 -1.10 14.95 -17.18
N MET A 267 -1.03 13.62 -17.11
CA MET A 267 0.23 12.86 -17.19
C MET A 267 0.04 11.63 -18.07
N ASN A 268 0.67 11.61 -19.25
CA ASN A 268 0.77 10.42 -20.07
C ASN A 268 1.68 9.39 -19.37
N ASP A 269 1.25 8.13 -19.31
CA ASP A 269 2.04 7.02 -18.74
C ASP A 269 3.44 6.93 -19.33
N GLN A 270 3.61 7.25 -20.62
CA GLN A 270 4.93 7.25 -21.27
C GLN A 270 5.88 8.29 -20.66
N ASP A 271 5.38 9.46 -20.28
CA ASP A 271 6.21 10.50 -19.66
C ASP A 271 6.62 10.09 -18.25
N VAL A 272 5.70 9.49 -17.49
CA VAL A 272 5.97 9.00 -16.13
C VAL A 272 7.02 7.88 -16.16
N VAL A 273 6.92 6.95 -17.11
CA VAL A 273 7.92 5.89 -17.32
C VAL A 273 9.27 6.47 -17.75
N ARG A 274 9.28 7.46 -18.66
CA ARG A 274 10.52 8.10 -19.12
C ARG A 274 11.29 8.77 -17.99
N GLU A 275 10.60 9.40 -17.06
CA GLU A 275 11.23 10.00 -15.88
C GLU A 275 11.63 8.97 -14.81
N GLY A 276 11.45 7.66 -15.02
CA GLY A 276 11.93 6.61 -14.11
C GLY A 276 11.08 6.36 -12.85
N GLY A 277 10.06 7.17 -12.59
CA GLY A 277 9.24 7.11 -11.38
C GLY A 277 8.66 5.73 -11.06
N PRO A 278 8.01 5.03 -12.01
CA PRO A 278 7.46 3.71 -11.78
C PRO A 278 8.52 2.68 -11.40
N ALA A 279 9.72 2.74 -11.98
CA ALA A 279 10.78 1.79 -11.68
C ALA A 279 11.29 1.97 -10.24
N GLU A 280 11.39 3.22 -9.77
CA GLU A 280 11.81 3.54 -8.41
C GLU A 280 10.79 3.04 -7.37
N LEU A 281 9.48 3.27 -7.60
CA LEU A 281 8.42 2.91 -6.66
C LEU A 281 7.99 1.44 -6.74
N ARG A 282 8.36 0.73 -7.80
CA ARG A 282 7.91 -0.65 -8.06
C ARG A 282 8.11 -1.60 -6.88
N PRO A 283 9.27 -1.64 -6.19
CA PRO A 283 9.45 -2.55 -5.06
C PRO A 283 8.42 -2.30 -3.94
N PHE A 284 8.10 -1.04 -3.65
CA PHE A 284 7.09 -0.67 -2.67
C PHE A 284 5.68 -1.06 -3.12
N VAL A 285 5.33 -0.77 -4.38
CA VAL A 285 4.03 -1.14 -4.96
C VAL A 285 3.82 -2.65 -4.92
N GLN A 286 4.83 -3.43 -5.28
CA GLN A 286 4.76 -4.90 -5.25
C GLN A 286 4.57 -5.44 -3.84
N GLU A 287 5.38 -4.97 -2.89
CA GLU A 287 5.25 -5.36 -1.48
C GLU A 287 3.89 -4.94 -0.89
N LEU A 288 3.37 -3.77 -1.26
CA LEU A 288 2.04 -3.31 -0.86
C LEU A 288 0.94 -4.25 -1.40
N ILE A 289 1.02 -4.64 -2.67
CA ILE A 289 0.08 -5.59 -3.30
C ILE A 289 0.14 -6.94 -2.59
N GLU A 290 1.34 -7.45 -2.30
CA GLU A 290 1.53 -8.72 -1.57
C GLU A 290 0.93 -8.69 -0.15
N ARG A 291 0.90 -7.51 0.49
CA ARG A 291 0.33 -7.32 1.83
C ARG A 291 -1.19 -7.17 1.78
N ALA A 292 -1.69 -6.46 0.76
CA ALA A 292 -3.12 -6.26 0.53
C ALA A 292 -3.86 -7.52 0.04
N ARG A 293 -3.16 -8.45 -0.63
CA ARG A 293 -3.66 -9.75 -1.15
C ARG A 293 -3.41 -10.90 -0.21
#